data_AF-A0A8R1DIL1-F1
#
_entry.id   AF-A0A8R1DIL1-F1
#
_cell.length_a   1.000
_cell.length_b   1.000
_cell.length_c   1.000
_cell.angle_alpha   90.00
_cell.angle_beta   90.00
_cell.angle_gamma   90.00
#
_symmetry.space_group_name_H-M   'P 1'
#
loop_
_entity.id
_entity.type
_entity.pdbx_description
1 polymer ?
#
loop_
_entity_poly.entity_id
_entity_poly.type
_entity_poly.pdbx_seq_one_letter_code
_entity_poly.pdbx_strand_id
1 'polypeptide(L)'
;MIVRCLLNNNSRVVAQRAGFCTTRPSSSILQKVKKYLDAEDRDNFDVEKIRKAHKRDEMSEKEWTLIYRDIGASRTFYMTAAFLPCFIIGATIFTIDVNTNTPSNRFDFVQKLVADAEELGVLVALPSLALTIVIAFLIRVQQLRLIRIYQNKKDVEQFVAIRSKGVVTQHKEMFRRDDSTGFYFAEEQTDGARVLLHFLFGNIRIGKQKFMVMDDMFRANNYKTFMLNETSVPPRL
;
A
#
# COMPACT_ATOMS: atom_id res chain seq x y z
N MET A 1 -43.71 -48.01 -58.29
CA MET A 1 -43.66 -46.68 -58.96
C MET A 1 -43.65 -45.63 -57.87
N ILE A 2 -42.51 -44.96 -57.64
CA ILE A 2 -42.23 -43.59 -58.15
C ILE A 2 -43.17 -42.57 -57.47
N VAL A 3 -42.79 -41.48 -56.77
CA VAL A 3 -41.54 -40.83 -56.31
C VAL A 3 -41.98 -39.56 -55.53
N ARG A 4 -41.20 -39.14 -54.50
CA ARG A 4 -41.08 -37.79 -53.86
C ARG A 4 -42.33 -37.22 -53.13
N CYS A 5 -42.24 -36.58 -51.96
CA CYS A 5 -41.24 -35.60 -51.50
C CYS A 5 -40.80 -35.82 -50.04
N LEU A 6 -39.51 -35.52 -49.83
CA LEU A 6 -38.77 -35.54 -48.57
C LEU A 6 -39.22 -34.42 -47.63
N LEU A 7 -39.68 -34.79 -46.43
CA LEU A 7 -39.58 -33.99 -45.20
C LEU A 7 -38.98 -34.92 -44.14
N ASN A 8 -37.66 -34.86 -43.99
CA ASN A 8 -36.91 -35.65 -43.03
C ASN A 8 -37.05 -35.02 -41.64
N ASN A 9 -38.08 -35.46 -40.93
CA ASN A 9 -38.23 -35.27 -39.50
C ASN A 9 -37.45 -36.39 -38.81
N ASN A 10 -36.31 -36.07 -38.19
CA ASN A 10 -35.67 -36.99 -37.27
C ASN A 10 -35.12 -36.23 -36.06
N SER A 11 -35.92 -36.29 -35.01
CA SER A 11 -35.54 -36.07 -33.62
C SER A 11 -34.35 -36.96 -33.26
N ARG A 12 -33.27 -36.38 -32.74
CA ARG A 12 -32.40 -37.05 -31.76
C ARG A 12 -31.57 -36.01 -31.00
N VAL A 13 -32.03 -35.79 -29.77
CA VAL A 13 -31.33 -35.17 -28.65
C VAL A 13 -30.00 -35.88 -28.46
N VAL A 14 -28.88 -35.16 -28.63
CA VAL A 14 -27.59 -35.51 -28.04
C VAL A 14 -26.97 -34.24 -27.48
N ALA A 15 -26.96 -34.18 -26.16
CA ALA A 15 -26.32 -33.14 -25.37
C ALA A 15 -24.84 -33.02 -25.72
N GLN A 16 -24.47 -31.97 -26.44
CA GLN A 16 -23.08 -31.52 -26.48
C GLN A 16 -22.76 -30.84 -25.15
N ARG A 17 -22.03 -31.58 -24.31
CA ARG A 17 -21.36 -31.08 -23.10
C ARG A 17 -20.48 -29.89 -23.48
N ALA A 18 -20.97 -28.68 -23.24
CA ALA A 18 -20.12 -27.52 -23.05
C ALA A 18 -19.29 -27.77 -21.79
N GLY A 19 -18.04 -28.21 -21.99
CA GLY A 19 -17.07 -28.33 -20.92
C GLY A 19 -16.81 -26.96 -20.31
N PHE A 20 -17.46 -26.67 -19.20
CA PHE A 20 -17.05 -25.61 -18.29
C PHE A 20 -15.63 -25.95 -17.81
N CYS A 21 -14.62 -25.40 -18.46
CA CYS A 21 -13.28 -25.32 -17.91
C CYS A 21 -13.33 -24.38 -16.71
N THR A 22 -13.72 -24.93 -15.56
CA THR A 22 -13.44 -24.31 -14.27
C THR A 22 -11.98 -24.57 -13.94
N THR A 23 -11.07 -23.82 -14.57
CA THR A 23 -9.72 -23.67 -13.99
C THR A 23 -9.89 -22.89 -12.70
N ARG A 24 -10.17 -23.60 -11.60
CA ARG A 24 -10.05 -23.08 -10.24
C ARG A 24 -8.59 -22.63 -10.06
N PRO A 25 -8.29 -21.34 -9.85
CA PRO A 25 -7.05 -21.02 -9.18
C PRO A 25 -7.37 -21.10 -7.69
N SER A 26 -7.38 -22.30 -7.11
CA SER A 26 -7.25 -22.44 -5.66
C SER A 26 -5.77 -22.24 -5.31
N SER A 27 -5.20 -21.10 -5.71
CA SER A 27 -3.91 -20.70 -5.16
C SER A 27 -4.15 -20.43 -3.68
N SER A 28 -3.38 -21.12 -2.84
CA SER A 28 -3.43 -20.91 -1.39
C SER A 28 -3.22 -19.43 -1.10
N ILE A 29 -3.80 -18.93 -0.01
CA ILE A 29 -3.67 -17.51 0.39
C ILE A 29 -2.19 -17.08 0.40
N LEU A 30 -1.29 -17.99 0.79
CA LEU A 30 0.16 -17.80 0.77
C LEU A 30 0.72 -17.59 -0.64
N GLN A 31 0.26 -18.33 -1.64
CA GLN A 31 0.68 -18.11 -3.03
C GLN A 31 0.19 -16.75 -3.56
N LYS A 32 -0.99 -16.28 -3.14
CA LYS A 32 -1.48 -14.94 -3.48
C LYS A 32 -0.67 -13.84 -2.82
N VAL A 33 -0.28 -14.02 -1.56
CA VAL A 33 0.61 -13.09 -0.83
C VAL A 33 1.98 -13.08 -1.48
N LYS A 34 2.59 -14.25 -1.73
CA LYS A 34 3.88 -14.36 -2.41
C LYS A 34 3.86 -13.67 -3.77
N LYS A 35 2.85 -13.95 -4.61
CA LYS A 35 2.69 -13.28 -5.91
C LYS A 35 2.51 -11.76 -5.78
N TYR A 36 1.91 -11.27 -4.69
CA TYR A 36 1.76 -9.83 -4.45
C TYR A 36 3.09 -9.16 -4.07
N LEU A 37 3.93 -9.88 -3.32
CA LEU A 37 5.27 -9.44 -2.93
C LEU A 37 6.26 -9.50 -4.11
N ASP A 38 6.23 -10.59 -4.88
CA ASP A 38 7.13 -10.86 -6.00
C ASP A 38 6.67 -10.22 -7.32
N ALA A 39 5.49 -9.58 -7.36
CA ALA A 39 5.01 -8.94 -8.57
C ALA A 39 5.96 -7.80 -8.98
N GLU A 40 6.68 -8.04 -10.07
CA GLU A 40 7.53 -7.06 -10.75
C GLU A 40 6.74 -5.78 -11.02
N ASP A 41 7.36 -4.60 -10.81
CA ASP A 41 6.71 -3.29 -10.87
C ASP A 41 6.30 -2.86 -12.30
N ARG A 42 6.15 -3.80 -13.23
CA ARG A 42 5.78 -3.54 -14.63
C ARG A 42 4.48 -2.75 -14.70
N ASP A 43 4.60 -1.56 -15.27
CA ASP A 43 3.58 -0.55 -15.53
C ASP A 43 2.68 -0.24 -14.32
N ASN A 44 3.07 0.81 -13.59
CA ASN A 44 2.37 1.26 -12.38
C ASN A 44 0.94 1.76 -12.67
N PHE A 45 0.69 2.15 -13.94
CA PHE A 45 -0.56 2.71 -14.45
C PHE A 45 -1.30 1.80 -15.45
N ASP A 46 -1.11 0.48 -15.35
CA ASP A 46 -1.92 -0.48 -16.10
C ASP A 46 -3.43 -0.34 -15.78
N VAL A 47 -4.28 -0.49 -16.80
CA VAL A 47 -5.73 -0.27 -16.75
C VAL A 47 -6.38 -1.13 -15.68
N GLU A 48 -5.99 -2.40 -15.56
CA GLU A 48 -6.53 -3.29 -14.53
C GLU A 48 -6.18 -2.83 -13.11
N LYS A 49 -4.96 -2.32 -12.92
CA LYS A 49 -4.48 -1.84 -11.61
C LYS A 49 -5.16 -0.53 -11.22
N ILE A 50 -5.36 0.37 -12.19
CA ILE A 50 -6.13 1.61 -12.02
C ILE A 50 -7.57 1.27 -11.59
N ARG A 51 -8.24 0.38 -12.34
CA ARG A 51 -9.61 -0.06 -12.02
C ARG A 51 -9.71 -0.67 -10.61
N LYS A 52 -8.72 -1.48 -10.23
CA LYS A 52 -8.65 -2.06 -8.88
C LYS A 52 -8.44 -1.00 -7.80
N ALA A 53 -7.65 0.03 -8.07
CA ALA A 53 -7.45 1.15 -7.15
C ALA A 53 -8.74 1.97 -6.98
N HIS A 54 -9.40 2.34 -8.08
CA HIS A 54 -10.69 3.03 -8.05
C HIS A 54 -11.76 2.27 -7.27
N LYS A 55 -11.88 0.95 -7.50
CA LYS A 55 -12.82 0.11 -6.75
C LYS A 55 -12.47 0.06 -5.26
N ARG A 56 -11.18 -0.04 -4.93
CA ARG A 56 -10.72 -0.13 -3.53
C ARG A 56 -10.95 1.16 -2.77
N ASP A 57 -10.67 2.27 -3.44
CA ASP A 57 -10.77 3.60 -2.83
C ASP A 57 -12.17 4.19 -3.00
N GLU A 58 -13.14 3.45 -3.56
CA GLU A 58 -14.52 3.92 -3.80
C GLU A 58 -14.57 5.24 -4.57
N MET A 59 -13.72 5.38 -5.60
CA MET A 59 -13.61 6.59 -6.43
C MET A 59 -14.11 6.30 -7.84
N SER A 60 -15.00 7.14 -8.38
CA SER A 60 -15.51 6.98 -9.74
C SER A 60 -14.44 7.25 -10.80
N GLU A 61 -14.18 6.28 -11.69
CA GLU A 61 -13.28 6.43 -12.84
C GLU A 61 -13.73 7.52 -13.82
N LYS A 62 -15.03 7.84 -13.84
CA LYS A 62 -15.58 8.88 -14.73
C LYS A 62 -15.23 10.29 -14.24
N GLU A 63 -15.02 10.46 -12.94
CA GLU A 63 -14.83 11.77 -12.31
C GLU A 63 -13.39 12.01 -11.89
N TRP A 64 -12.65 10.95 -11.58
CA TRP A 64 -11.31 11.03 -11.03
C TRP A 64 -10.32 10.29 -11.91
N THR A 65 -9.16 10.90 -12.13
CA THR A 65 -8.00 10.29 -12.78
C THR A 65 -6.94 9.99 -11.73
N LEU A 66 -6.43 8.76 -11.69
CA LEU A 66 -5.29 8.42 -10.84
C LEU A 66 -4.00 8.99 -11.45
N ILE A 67 -3.34 9.90 -10.72
CA ILE A 67 -2.14 10.63 -11.21
C ILE A 67 -0.86 10.25 -10.46
N TYR A 68 -0.97 9.67 -9.27
CA TYR A 68 0.14 9.21 -8.46
C TYR A 68 -0.22 7.90 -7.78
N ARG A 69 0.69 6.93 -7.81
CA ARG A 69 0.49 5.64 -7.14
C ARG A 69 1.81 5.08 -6.63
N ASP A 70 1.95 5.01 -5.31
CA ASP A 70 3.09 4.37 -4.68
C ASP A 70 2.76 2.90 -4.37
N ILE A 71 3.33 1.98 -5.15
CA ILE A 71 3.16 0.53 -4.96
C ILE A 71 3.84 0.10 -3.66
N GLY A 72 5.04 0.62 -3.40
CA GLY A 72 5.81 0.32 -2.20
C GLY A 72 5.05 0.73 -0.95
N ALA A 73 4.59 1.97 -0.87
CA ALA A 73 3.78 2.46 0.26
C ALA A 73 2.47 1.67 0.42
N SER A 74 1.82 1.32 -0.70
CA SER A 74 0.62 0.48 -0.67
C SER A 74 0.93 -0.90 -0.05
N ARG A 75 1.99 -1.57 -0.51
CA ARG A 75 2.40 -2.90 -0.02
C ARG A 75 2.75 -2.86 1.47
N THR A 76 3.62 -1.93 1.88
CA THR A 76 4.04 -1.80 3.28
C THR A 76 2.86 -1.49 4.18
N PHE A 77 1.91 -0.67 3.71
CA PHE A 77 0.68 -0.40 4.45
C PHE A 77 -0.14 -1.66 4.71
N TYR A 78 -0.42 -2.48 3.68
CA TYR A 78 -1.20 -3.71 3.88
C TYR A 78 -0.46 -4.76 4.71
N MET A 79 0.86 -4.88 4.53
CA MET A 79 1.67 -5.77 5.36
C MET A 79 1.62 -5.32 6.83
N THR A 80 1.81 -4.03 7.08
CA THR A 80 1.75 -3.48 8.46
C THR A 80 0.36 -3.67 9.06
N ALA A 81 -0.70 -3.40 8.31
CA ALA A 81 -2.07 -3.61 8.77
C ALA A 81 -2.38 -5.09 9.09
N ALA A 82 -1.73 -6.04 8.39
CA ALA A 82 -1.89 -7.47 8.64
C ALA A 82 -1.03 -7.99 9.81
N PHE A 83 0.22 -7.52 9.93
CA PHE A 83 1.17 -8.01 10.95
C PHE A 83 1.02 -7.31 12.30
N LEU A 84 0.62 -6.04 12.33
CA LEU A 84 0.53 -5.28 13.58
C LEU A 84 -0.45 -5.92 14.59
N PRO A 85 -1.65 -6.40 14.20
CA PRO A 85 -2.53 -7.11 15.14
C PRO A 85 -1.90 -8.38 15.71
N CYS A 86 -1.24 -9.18 14.86
CA CYS A 86 -0.55 -10.40 15.30
C CYS A 86 0.58 -10.08 16.29
N PHE A 87 1.32 -9.00 16.03
CA PHE A 87 2.37 -8.52 16.92
C PHE A 87 1.80 -8.07 18.27
N ILE A 88 0.70 -7.30 18.29
CA ILE A 88 0.03 -6.86 19.52
C ILE A 88 -0.46 -8.07 20.34
N ILE A 89 -1.08 -9.06 19.69
CA ILE A 89 -1.54 -10.28 20.36
C ILE A 89 -0.36 -11.04 20.96
N GLY A 90 0.72 -11.24 20.20
CA GLY A 90 1.93 -11.91 20.68
C GLY A 90 2.56 -11.18 21.87
N ALA A 91 2.69 -9.86 21.80
CA ALA A 91 3.20 -9.04 22.89
C ALA A 91 2.31 -9.08 24.14
N THR A 92 0.99 -9.14 23.96
CA THR A 92 0.03 -9.27 25.05
C THR A 92 0.16 -10.63 25.75
N ILE A 93 0.23 -11.72 24.98
CA ILE A 93 0.45 -13.08 25.51
C ILE A 93 1.77 -13.14 26.28
N PHE A 94 2.85 -12.60 25.68
CA PHE A 94 4.16 -12.51 26.33
C PHE A 94 4.08 -11.78 27.68
N THR A 95 3.43 -10.62 27.70
CA THR A 95 3.29 -9.80 28.92
C THR A 95 2.48 -10.51 30.00
N ILE A 96 1.40 -11.18 29.62
CA ILE A 96 0.58 -11.96 30.56
C ILE A 96 1.41 -13.11 31.13
N ASP A 97 2.08 -13.89 30.27
CA ASP A 97 2.89 -15.04 30.70
C ASP A 97 3.97 -14.66 31.71
N VAL A 98 4.69 -13.55 31.46
CA VAL A 98 5.71 -13.04 32.38
C VAL A 98 5.11 -12.63 33.74
N ASN A 99 3.94 -11.97 33.74
CA ASN A 99 3.33 -11.38 34.93
C ASN A 99 2.51 -12.37 35.77
N THR A 100 1.92 -13.40 35.15
CA THR A 100 1.01 -14.33 35.85
C THR A 100 1.64 -15.68 36.14
N ASN A 101 2.59 -16.15 35.32
CA ASN A 101 3.17 -17.48 35.47
C ASN A 101 4.52 -17.45 36.19
N THR A 102 4.73 -18.44 37.07
CA THR A 102 6.03 -18.70 37.68
C THR A 102 7.03 -19.11 36.60
N PRO A 103 8.35 -18.87 36.79
CA PRO A 103 9.36 -19.15 35.77
C PRO A 103 9.32 -20.57 35.19
N SER A 104 8.94 -21.57 36.00
CA SER A 104 8.81 -22.97 35.59
C SER A 104 7.55 -23.31 34.78
N ASN A 105 6.56 -22.40 34.75
CA ASN A 105 5.28 -22.58 34.05
C ASN A 105 5.11 -21.58 32.89
N ARG A 106 6.16 -20.83 32.56
CA ARG A 106 6.20 -19.93 31.39
C ARG A 106 6.34 -20.75 30.11
N PHE A 107 6.01 -20.14 28.98
CA PHE A 107 6.35 -20.74 27.69
C PHE A 107 7.88 -20.80 27.53
N ASP A 108 8.41 -21.91 26.99
CA ASP A 108 9.86 -22.13 26.80
C ASP A 108 10.58 -20.94 26.15
N PHE A 109 9.95 -20.34 25.14
CA PHE A 109 10.48 -19.17 24.44
C PHE A 109 10.56 -17.92 25.34
N VAL A 110 9.52 -17.68 26.16
CA VAL A 110 9.48 -16.55 27.10
C VAL A 110 10.52 -16.73 28.19
N GLN A 111 10.61 -17.95 28.73
CA GLN A 111 11.59 -18.28 29.76
C GLN A 111 13.02 -18.04 29.26
N LYS A 112 13.33 -18.48 28.03
CA LYS A 112 14.64 -18.24 27.42
C LYS A 112 14.93 -16.74 27.26
N LEU A 113 13.97 -15.96 26.74
CA LEU A 113 14.15 -14.52 26.58
C LEU A 113 14.38 -13.79 27.90
N VAL A 114 13.69 -14.20 28.97
CA VAL A 114 13.88 -13.62 30.30
C VAL A 114 15.25 -13.98 30.86
N ALA A 115 15.68 -15.23 30.73
CA ALA A 115 17.02 -15.66 31.16
C ALA A 115 18.13 -14.92 30.39
N ASP A 116 17.99 -14.78 29.07
CA ASP A 116 18.93 -14.02 28.23
C ASP A 116 18.97 -12.53 28.68
N ALA A 117 17.82 -11.95 29.02
CA ALA A 117 17.74 -10.58 29.52
C ALA A 117 18.36 -10.41 30.92
N GLU A 118 18.20 -11.41 31.79
CA GLU A 118 18.82 -11.44 33.13
C GLU A 118 20.35 -11.57 33.03
N GLU A 119 20.86 -12.40 32.12
CA GLU A 119 22.30 -12.56 31.87
C GLU A 119 22.94 -11.27 31.33
N LEU A 120 22.24 -10.59 30.42
CA LEU A 120 22.70 -9.33 29.84
C LEU A 120 22.56 -8.13 30.79
N GLY A 121 21.66 -8.21 31.77
CA GLY A 121 21.40 -7.14 32.74
C GLY A 121 21.13 -5.79 32.06
N VAL A 122 21.87 -4.75 32.46
CA VAL A 122 21.70 -3.39 31.90
C VAL A 122 22.05 -3.30 30.41
N LEU A 123 22.89 -4.22 29.89
CA LEU A 123 23.31 -4.18 28.49
C LEU A 123 22.16 -4.43 27.52
N VAL A 124 21.05 -5.03 27.96
CA VAL A 124 19.83 -5.21 27.15
C VAL A 124 19.19 -3.86 26.78
N ALA A 125 19.40 -2.81 27.56
CA ALA A 125 18.78 -1.51 27.33
C ALA A 125 19.24 -0.87 26.01
N LEU A 126 20.49 -1.07 25.60
CA LEU A 126 21.05 -0.49 24.37
C LEU A 126 20.40 -1.06 23.10
N PRO A 127 20.33 -2.39 22.87
CA PRO A 127 19.62 -2.95 21.73
C PRO A 127 18.11 -2.67 21.78
N SER A 128 17.49 -2.64 22.97
CA SER A 128 16.07 -2.26 23.11
C SER A 128 15.79 -0.81 22.69
N LEU A 129 16.66 0.13 23.10
CA LEU A 129 16.57 1.53 22.70
C LEU A 129 16.81 1.69 21.19
N ALA A 130 17.83 1.03 20.64
CA ALA A 130 18.10 1.03 19.22
C ALA A 130 16.90 0.51 18.41
N LEU A 131 16.30 -0.60 18.85
CA LEU A 131 15.10 -1.16 18.23
C LEU A 131 13.93 -0.17 18.27
N THR A 132 13.73 0.51 19.40
CA THR A 132 12.66 1.50 19.56
C THR A 132 12.85 2.69 18.63
N ILE A 133 14.08 3.18 18.48
CA ILE A 133 14.43 4.26 17.54
C ILE A 133 14.12 3.82 16.11
N VAL A 134 14.52 2.61 15.71
CA VAL A 134 14.25 2.08 14.37
C VAL A 134 12.75 1.96 14.12
N ILE A 135 11.99 1.43 15.08
CA ILE A 135 10.53 1.32 14.95
C ILE A 135 9.89 2.71 14.82
N ALA A 136 10.28 3.68 15.65
CA ALA A 136 9.76 5.04 15.59
C ALA A 136 10.07 5.70 14.24
N PHE A 137 11.28 5.51 13.73
CA PHE A 137 11.68 6.00 12.40
C PHE A 137 10.84 5.38 11.29
N LEU A 138 10.65 4.06 11.30
CA LEU A 138 9.82 3.37 10.30
C LEU A 138 8.35 3.83 10.34
N ILE A 139 7.79 4.02 11.54
CA ILE A 139 6.45 4.59 11.70
C ILE A 139 6.39 5.98 11.09
N ARG A 140 7.40 6.83 11.36
CA ARG A 140 7.46 8.19 10.82
C ARG A 140 7.50 8.19 9.29
N VAL A 141 8.33 7.34 8.69
CA VAL A 141 8.42 7.18 7.23
C VAL A 141 7.07 6.74 6.65
N GLN A 142 6.41 5.76 7.27
CA GLN A 142 5.12 5.26 6.80
C GLN A 142 4.00 6.31 6.89
N GLN A 143 4.05 7.22 7.88
CA GLN A 143 3.11 8.33 8.02
C GLN A 143 3.31 9.43 6.96
N LEU A 144 4.55 9.61 6.50
CA LEU A 144 4.89 10.62 5.49
C LEU A 144 4.56 10.17 4.06
N ARG A 145 4.54 8.87 3.80
CA ARG A 145 4.28 8.35 2.45
C ARG A 145 2.81 8.53 2.06
N LEU A 146 2.60 9.14 0.90
CA LEU A 146 1.31 9.09 0.23
C LEU A 146 1.14 7.75 -0.48
N ILE A 147 -0.09 7.25 -0.48
CA ILE A 147 -0.43 6.00 -1.14
C ILE A 147 -0.79 6.30 -2.59
N ARG A 148 -1.73 7.22 -2.81
CA ARG A 148 -2.27 7.60 -4.14
C ARG A 148 -2.68 9.07 -4.15
N ILE A 149 -2.69 9.67 -5.34
CA ILE A 149 -3.31 10.98 -5.59
C ILE A 149 -4.20 10.88 -6.82
N TYR A 150 -5.41 11.40 -6.70
CA TYR A 150 -6.38 11.53 -7.76
C TYR A 150 -6.56 12.99 -8.14
N GLN A 151 -6.73 13.26 -9.43
CA GLN A 151 -7.12 14.57 -9.95
C GLN A 151 -8.55 14.50 -10.47
N ASN A 152 -9.34 15.54 -10.22
CA ASN A 152 -10.70 15.64 -10.72
C ASN A 152 -10.70 16.00 -12.21
N LYS A 153 -11.56 15.33 -12.99
CA LYS A 153 -11.70 15.53 -14.44
C LYS A 153 -12.52 16.76 -14.83
N LYS A 154 -13.44 17.19 -13.96
CA LYS A 154 -14.31 18.35 -14.15
C LYS A 154 -13.62 19.64 -13.67
N ASP A 155 -12.93 19.57 -12.53
CA ASP A 155 -12.16 20.69 -11.96
C ASP A 155 -10.70 20.26 -11.80
N VAL A 156 -9.85 20.68 -12.74
CA VAL A 156 -8.45 20.25 -12.80
C VAL A 156 -7.63 20.69 -11.58
N GLU A 157 -8.09 21.69 -10.82
CA GLU A 157 -7.39 22.20 -9.64
C GLU A 157 -7.73 21.43 -8.36
N GLN A 158 -8.70 20.51 -8.41
CA GLN A 158 -9.11 19.69 -7.28
C GLN A 158 -8.43 18.32 -7.29
N PHE A 159 -7.90 17.95 -6.13
CA PHE A 159 -7.20 16.70 -5.91
C PHE A 159 -7.70 15.97 -4.67
N VAL A 160 -7.50 14.65 -4.65
CA VAL A 160 -7.72 13.79 -3.48
C VAL A 160 -6.46 13.01 -3.22
N ALA A 161 -5.84 13.22 -2.07
CA ALA A 161 -4.74 12.42 -1.57
C ALA A 161 -5.28 11.28 -0.71
N ILE A 162 -4.75 10.08 -0.92
CA ILE A 162 -4.98 8.93 -0.05
C ILE A 162 -3.72 8.67 0.75
N ARG A 163 -3.87 8.68 2.07
CA ARG A 163 -2.77 8.47 3.02
C ARG A 163 -3.14 7.48 4.10
N SER A 164 -2.13 7.03 4.83
CA SER A 164 -2.34 6.30 6.08
C SER A 164 -2.53 7.28 7.24
N LYS A 165 -3.56 7.05 8.06
CA LYS A 165 -3.78 7.70 9.36
C LYS A 165 -3.63 6.65 10.44
N GLY A 166 -2.79 6.93 11.44
CA GLY A 166 -2.53 5.98 12.53
C GLY A 166 -1.92 4.66 12.06
N VAL A 167 -1.15 4.67 10.96
CA VAL A 167 -0.44 3.51 10.35
C VAL A 167 -1.37 2.48 9.69
N VAL A 168 -2.57 2.25 10.21
CA VAL A 168 -3.45 1.13 9.82
C VAL A 168 -4.70 1.57 9.05
N THR A 169 -5.14 2.82 9.18
CA THR A 169 -6.39 3.30 8.56
C THR A 169 -6.10 4.13 7.32
N GLN A 170 -6.87 3.95 6.25
CA GLN A 170 -6.78 4.82 5.08
C GLN A 170 -7.61 6.08 5.30
N HIS A 171 -7.07 7.24 4.92
CA HIS A 171 -7.75 8.52 4.99
C HIS A 171 -7.66 9.24 3.64
N LYS A 172 -8.79 9.82 3.22
CA LYS A 172 -8.91 10.63 2.01
C LYS A 172 -8.89 12.10 2.42
N GLU A 173 -7.99 12.87 1.83
CA GLU A 173 -7.86 14.30 2.07
C GLU A 173 -8.04 15.02 0.74
N MET A 174 -9.11 15.81 0.64
CA MET A 174 -9.35 16.70 -0.49
C MET A 174 -8.49 17.95 -0.32
N PHE A 175 -7.87 18.39 -1.41
CA PHE A 175 -7.07 19.61 -1.43
C PHE A 175 -7.16 20.28 -2.79
N ARG A 176 -6.99 21.60 -2.80
CA ARG A 176 -6.83 22.36 -4.04
C ARG A 176 -5.35 22.53 -4.35
N ARG A 177 -5.07 22.82 -5.62
CA ARG A 177 -3.74 23.18 -6.10
C ARG A 177 -3.06 24.23 -5.23
N ASP A 178 -3.78 25.30 -4.86
CA ASP A 178 -3.26 26.41 -4.05
C ASP A 178 -2.79 25.99 -2.65
N ASP A 179 -3.31 24.87 -2.14
CA ASP A 179 -2.95 24.31 -0.83
C ASP A 179 -1.72 23.38 -0.92
N SER A 180 -1.12 23.20 -2.10
CA SER A 180 0.00 22.29 -2.30
C SER A 180 1.26 22.98 -2.82
N THR A 181 2.39 22.63 -2.22
CA THR A 181 3.71 23.22 -2.51
C THR A 181 4.81 22.17 -2.45
N GLY A 182 5.77 22.23 -3.35
CA GLY A 182 6.99 21.41 -3.31
C GLY A 182 8.05 22.03 -2.39
N PHE A 183 8.84 21.18 -1.73
CA PHE A 183 10.08 21.56 -1.06
C PHE A 183 11.24 20.80 -1.69
N TYR A 184 12.14 21.55 -2.29
CA TYR A 184 13.40 21.04 -2.78
C TYR A 184 14.47 21.37 -1.73
N PHE A 185 14.98 20.35 -1.03
CA PHE A 185 16.14 20.56 -0.15
C PHE A 185 17.35 20.82 -1.03
N ALA A 186 18.10 21.89 -0.73
CA ALA A 186 19.24 22.33 -1.53
C ALA A 186 20.27 21.22 -1.75
N GLU A 187 20.89 21.22 -2.94
CA GLU A 187 21.86 20.21 -3.39
C GLU A 187 23.17 20.19 -2.59
N GLU A 188 23.40 21.13 -1.68
CA GLU A 188 24.65 21.25 -0.91
C GLU A 188 24.81 20.20 0.20
N GLN A 189 23.82 19.33 0.42
CA GLN A 189 23.93 18.24 1.40
C GLN A 189 24.42 16.93 0.77
N THR A 190 25.25 16.21 1.53
CA THR A 190 25.66 14.83 1.20
C THR A 190 24.44 13.95 0.94
N ASP A 191 24.54 13.05 -0.04
CA ASP A 191 23.40 12.26 -0.53
C ASP A 191 22.64 11.55 0.60
N GLY A 192 23.36 11.03 1.60
CA GLY A 192 22.75 10.38 2.77
C GLY A 192 21.93 11.32 3.66
N ALA A 193 22.44 12.55 3.91
CA ALA A 193 21.72 13.53 4.72
C ALA A 193 20.46 14.03 4.01
N ARG A 194 20.55 14.24 2.69
CA ARG A 194 19.41 14.63 1.84
C ARG A 194 18.31 13.56 1.89
N VAL A 195 18.67 12.30 1.68
CA VAL A 195 17.74 11.17 1.74
C VAL A 195 17.08 11.10 3.12
N LEU A 196 17.85 11.22 4.20
CA LEU A 196 17.32 11.22 5.56
C LEU A 196 16.32 12.38 5.80
N LEU A 197 16.64 13.59 5.32
CA LEU A 197 15.74 14.73 5.45
C LEU A 197 14.43 14.53 4.68
N HIS A 198 14.49 13.97 3.47
CA HIS A 198 13.27 13.60 2.72
C HIS A 198 12.42 12.59 3.51
N PHE A 199 13.04 11.59 4.11
CA PHE A 199 12.35 10.59 4.93
C PHE A 199 11.80 11.13 6.26
N LEU A 200 12.35 12.23 6.80
CA LEU A 200 11.91 12.81 8.07
C LEU A 200 10.91 13.95 7.91
N PHE A 201 11.03 14.73 6.84
CA PHE A 201 10.28 15.96 6.64
C PHE A 201 9.37 15.93 5.40
N GLY A 202 9.55 14.98 4.49
CA GLY A 202 8.85 14.96 3.21
C GLY A 202 9.39 16.00 2.23
N ASN A 203 8.94 15.92 0.97
CA ASN A 203 9.30 16.84 -0.11
C ASN A 203 8.12 17.64 -0.67
N ILE A 204 6.90 17.43 -0.16
CA ILE A 204 5.74 18.24 -0.52
C ILE A 204 4.93 18.62 0.73
N ARG A 205 4.19 19.72 0.64
CA ARG A 205 3.12 20.10 1.57
C ARG A 205 1.78 19.93 0.88
N ILE A 206 0.80 19.40 1.60
CA ILE A 206 -0.61 19.48 1.26
C ILE A 206 -1.33 20.05 2.49
N GLY A 207 -1.89 21.25 2.36
CA GLY A 207 -2.45 22.02 3.46
C GLY A 207 -1.41 22.28 4.56
N LYS A 208 -1.67 21.76 5.77
CA LYS A 208 -0.76 21.91 6.93
C LYS A 208 0.21 20.74 7.10
N GLN A 209 0.11 19.70 6.28
CA GLN A 209 0.84 18.46 6.46
C GLN A 209 1.90 18.26 5.39
N LYS A 210 3.00 17.61 5.78
CA LYS A 210 4.09 17.28 4.87
C LYS A 210 4.02 15.82 4.48
N PHE A 211 4.36 15.56 3.22
CA PHE A 211 4.38 14.22 2.65
C PHE A 211 5.63 14.00 1.83
N MET A 212 5.99 12.73 1.67
CA MET A 212 7.01 12.28 0.76
C MET A 212 6.35 11.64 -0.45
N VAL A 213 6.66 12.17 -1.63
CA VAL A 213 6.31 11.60 -2.94
C VAL A 213 7.58 11.31 -3.72
N MET A 214 7.49 10.37 -4.66
CA MET A 214 8.59 10.00 -5.53
C MET A 214 8.20 10.36 -6.96
N ASP A 215 9.13 10.96 -7.71
CA ASP A 215 8.84 11.50 -9.04
C ASP A 215 8.46 10.41 -10.05
N ASP A 216 9.04 9.23 -9.93
CA ASP A 216 8.80 8.03 -10.75
C ASP A 216 7.42 7.37 -10.50
N MET A 217 6.74 7.75 -9.42
CA MET A 217 5.42 7.22 -9.07
C MET A 217 4.27 8.05 -9.63
N PHE A 218 4.56 9.18 -10.29
CA PHE A 218 3.58 9.96 -11.03
C PHE A 218 3.33 9.37 -12.41
N ARG A 219 2.10 9.55 -12.91
CA ARG A 219 1.70 9.10 -14.25
C ARG A 219 2.52 9.78 -15.34
N ALA A 220 2.83 11.05 -15.14
CA ALA A 220 3.76 11.84 -15.93
C ALA A 220 4.18 13.08 -15.14
N ASN A 221 5.34 13.65 -15.46
CA ASN A 221 5.92 14.78 -14.72
C ASN A 221 5.03 16.03 -14.74
N ASN A 222 4.25 16.24 -15.81
CA ASN A 222 3.33 17.38 -15.92
C ASN A 222 2.22 17.37 -14.86
N TYR A 223 1.79 16.21 -14.39
CA TYR A 223 0.83 16.10 -13.28
C TYR A 223 1.44 16.60 -11.97
N LYS A 224 2.69 16.23 -11.70
CA LYS A 224 3.43 16.69 -10.51
C LYS A 224 3.61 18.20 -10.54
N THR A 225 4.21 18.71 -11.62
CA THR A 225 4.55 20.13 -11.73
C THR A 225 3.30 21.00 -11.72
N PHE A 226 2.19 20.56 -12.33
CA PHE A 226 0.93 21.29 -12.28
C PHE A 226 0.32 21.30 -10.86
N MET A 227 0.29 20.14 -10.20
CA MET A 227 -0.20 20.03 -8.82
C MET A 227 0.61 20.93 -7.88
N LEU A 228 1.94 20.92 -7.97
CA LEU A 228 2.83 21.65 -7.07
C LEU A 228 3.02 23.15 -7.39
N ASN A 229 2.17 23.73 -8.23
CA ASN A 229 2.25 25.14 -8.65
C ASN A 229 3.52 25.52 -9.44
N GLU A 230 4.22 24.56 -10.05
CA GLU A 230 5.42 24.82 -10.84
C GLU A 230 5.11 25.17 -12.31
N THR A 231 3.94 24.73 -12.81
CA THR A 231 3.44 25.12 -14.13
C THR A 231 1.97 25.53 -14.08
N SER A 232 1.55 26.44 -14.96
CA SER A 232 0.15 26.84 -15.13
C SER A 232 -0.61 25.95 -16.11
N VAL A 233 0.09 25.10 -16.89
CA VAL A 233 -0.53 24.31 -17.97
C VAL A 233 -1.12 23.01 -17.39
N PRO A 234 -2.45 22.78 -17.51
CA PRO A 234 -3.06 21.57 -17.00
C PRO A 234 -2.64 20.34 -17.83
N PRO A 235 -2.47 19.18 -17.20
CA PRO A 235 -2.19 17.93 -17.90
C PRO A 235 -3.40 17.47 -18.72
N ARG A 236 -3.15 16.75 -19.82
CA ARG A 236 -4.22 16.13 -20.62
C ARG A 236 -4.76 14.92 -19.86
N LEU A 237 -6.04 14.97 -19.50
CA LEU A 237 -6.75 14.00 -18.65
C LEU A 237 -7.43 12.88 -19.44
#